data_AF-A0A497RUU5-F1
#
_entry.id   AF-A0A497RUU5-F1
#
_cell.length_a   1.000
_cell.length_b   1.000
_cell.length_c   1.000
_cell.angle_alpha   90.00
_cell.angle_beta   90.00
_cell.angle_gamma   90.00
#
_symmetry.space_group_name_H-M   'P 1'
#
loop_
_entity.id
_entity.type
_entity.pdbx_description
1 polymer ?
#
loop_
_entity_poly.entity_id
_entity_poly.type
_entity_poly.pdbx_seq_one_letter_code
_entity_poly.pdbx_strand_id
1 'polypeptide(L)'
;MNKKTIKYVTEIIRCPDFEFGRFRMGELVHEAYCSRLKKNGYEVEKDVHKVYDNYLLLGRVDAINDEEVVEIKTGKKPQLIYLIQLGIYMNMCDRDRGRLVMIASNINEFSLEEPLSDQAILALIKDERKPKWGWECKKCRKRLSCPYISATRKRS
;
A
#
# COMPACT_ATOMS: atom_id res chain seq x y z
N MET A 1 20.04 23.03 -7.47
CA MET A 1 18.98 22.00 -7.57
C MET A 1 18.27 21.91 -6.23
N ASN A 2 16.97 22.18 -6.17
CA ASN A 2 16.20 21.96 -4.93
C ASN A 2 16.18 20.46 -4.62
N LYS A 3 16.63 20.09 -3.42
CA LYS A 3 16.64 18.71 -2.95
C LYS A 3 15.19 18.25 -2.76
N LYS A 4 14.77 17.21 -3.48
CA LYS A 4 13.43 16.62 -3.32
C LYS A 4 13.35 15.84 -2.02
N THR A 5 12.21 15.92 -1.34
CA THR A 5 11.93 15.12 -0.15
C THR A 5 11.48 13.73 -0.59
N ILE A 6 12.19 12.69 -0.15
CA ILE A 6 11.85 11.31 -0.49
C ILE A 6 10.76 10.82 0.47
N LYS A 7 9.75 10.14 -0.07
CA LYS A 7 8.69 9.42 0.67
C LYS A 7 8.46 8.06 0.03
N TYR A 8 8.03 7.10 0.82
CA TYR A 8 7.61 5.79 0.31
C TYR A 8 6.09 5.64 0.33
N VAL A 9 5.51 4.94 -0.65
CA VAL A 9 4.05 4.67 -0.70
C VAL A 9 3.57 4.07 0.63
N THR A 10 4.34 3.15 1.21
CA THR A 10 4.03 2.53 2.51
C THR A 10 3.97 3.53 3.66
N GLU A 11 4.80 4.57 3.66
CA GLU A 11 4.85 5.61 4.71
C GLU A 11 3.70 6.62 4.60
N ILE A 12 3.17 6.85 3.41
CA ILE A 12 2.06 7.81 3.22
C ILE A 12 0.70 7.16 3.50
N ILE A 13 0.60 5.83 3.38
CA ILE A 13 -0.63 5.08 3.67
C ILE A 13 -0.66 4.45 5.07
N ARG A 14 0.49 4.18 5.71
CA ARG A 14 0.58 3.64 7.09
C ARG A 14 1.38 4.54 8.01
N CYS A 15 1.24 4.33 9.31
CA CYS A 15 2.17 4.87 10.28
C CYS A 15 3.61 4.44 9.93
N PRO A 16 4.56 5.37 9.74
CA PRO A 16 5.96 5.05 9.43
C PRO A 16 6.64 4.19 10.49
N ASP A 17 6.16 4.26 11.75
CA ASP A 17 6.68 3.49 12.88
C ASP A 17 5.99 2.12 13.03
N PHE A 18 5.12 1.72 12.09
CA PHE A 18 4.40 0.46 12.16
C PHE A 18 5.33 -0.74 11.99
N GLU A 19 5.37 -1.65 12.95
CA GLU A 19 6.17 -2.87 12.89
C GLU A 19 5.30 -4.14 12.80
N PHE A 20 5.58 -4.96 11.78
CA PHE A 20 4.99 -6.29 11.60
C PHE A 20 5.82 -7.40 12.27
N GLY A 21 5.26 -8.60 12.37
CA GLY A 21 6.02 -9.81 12.75
C GLY A 21 7.03 -10.22 11.67
N ARG A 22 8.09 -10.95 12.07
CA ARG A 22 9.23 -11.31 11.20
C ARG A 22 8.94 -12.42 10.17
N PHE A 23 7.97 -13.28 10.41
CA PHE A 23 7.61 -14.37 9.50
C PHE A 23 6.18 -14.20 9.03
N ARG A 24 5.95 -14.18 7.72
CA ARG A 24 4.65 -13.86 7.14
C ARG A 24 4.32 -14.88 6.06
N MET A 25 3.35 -15.75 6.35
CA MET A 25 2.72 -16.62 5.35
C MET A 25 2.31 -15.84 4.08
N GLY A 26 1.95 -14.57 4.26
CA GLY A 26 1.59 -13.69 3.15
C GLY A 26 2.71 -13.42 2.14
N GLU A 27 3.98 -13.48 2.54
CA GLU A 27 5.12 -13.31 1.62
C GLU A 27 5.23 -14.52 0.68
N LEU A 28 5.15 -15.75 1.21
CA LEU A 28 5.16 -16.98 0.39
C LEU A 28 3.99 -17.02 -0.61
N VAL A 29 2.80 -16.64 -0.15
CA VAL A 29 1.59 -16.61 -0.99
C VAL A 29 1.71 -15.53 -2.07
N HIS A 30 2.24 -14.36 -1.72
CA HIS A 30 2.50 -13.27 -2.66
C HIS A 30 3.50 -13.71 -3.74
N GLU A 31 4.64 -14.30 -3.37
CA GLU A 31 5.65 -14.80 -4.31
C GLU A 31 5.06 -15.82 -5.29
N ALA A 32 4.24 -16.75 -4.79
CA ALA A 32 3.58 -17.75 -5.63
C ALA A 32 2.61 -17.11 -6.65
N TYR A 33 1.82 -16.13 -6.23
CA TYR A 33 0.86 -15.45 -7.11
C TYR A 33 1.57 -14.54 -8.14
N CYS A 34 2.62 -13.80 -7.72
CA CYS A 34 3.48 -13.05 -8.63
C CYS A 34 4.12 -13.95 -9.70
N SER A 35 4.64 -15.12 -9.32
CA SER A 35 5.18 -16.10 -10.28
C SER A 35 4.14 -16.53 -11.32
N ARG A 36 2.86 -16.64 -10.94
CA ARG A 36 1.76 -16.94 -11.87
C ARG A 36 1.46 -15.77 -12.81
N LEU A 37 1.40 -14.55 -12.29
CA LEU A 37 1.19 -13.34 -13.12
C LEU A 37 2.34 -13.11 -14.09
N LYS A 38 3.58 -13.33 -13.67
CA LYS A 38 4.76 -13.21 -14.54
C LYS A 38 4.67 -14.13 -15.76
N LYS A 39 4.16 -15.35 -15.59
CA LYS A 39 3.91 -16.28 -16.72
C LYS A 39 2.83 -15.79 -17.68
N ASN A 40 1.97 -14.87 -17.25
CA ASN A 40 0.90 -14.25 -18.04
C ASN A 40 1.28 -12.85 -18.55
N GLY A 41 2.57 -12.53 -18.62
CA GLY A 41 3.07 -11.29 -19.24
C GLY A 41 3.11 -10.06 -18.31
N TYR A 42 2.95 -10.24 -17.00
CA TYR A 42 3.11 -9.13 -16.06
C TYR A 42 4.59 -8.93 -15.70
N GLU A 43 4.99 -7.66 -15.57
CA GLU A 43 6.19 -7.27 -14.85
C GLU A 43 5.86 -7.27 -13.36
N VAL A 44 6.61 -8.04 -12.56
CA VAL A 44 6.30 -8.24 -11.13
C VAL A 44 7.33 -7.61 -10.23
N GLU A 45 6.88 -7.19 -9.06
CA GLU A 45 7.67 -6.53 -8.04
C GLU A 45 8.51 -5.33 -8.56
N LYS A 46 7.92 -4.56 -9.47
CA LYS A 46 8.57 -3.46 -10.18
C LYS A 46 8.70 -2.23 -9.30
N ASP A 47 9.92 -1.70 -9.20
CA ASP A 47 10.15 -0.41 -8.54
C ASP A 47 9.61 0.73 -9.41
N VAL A 48 8.86 1.63 -8.77
CA VAL A 48 8.20 2.76 -9.42
C VAL A 48 8.47 4.05 -8.67
N HIS A 49 8.51 5.16 -9.40
CA HIS A 49 8.70 6.47 -8.81
C HIS A 49 7.95 7.54 -9.60
N LYS A 50 7.40 8.53 -8.88
CA LYS A 50 6.76 9.70 -9.50
C LYS A 50 7.03 10.93 -8.64
N VAL A 51 7.13 12.09 -9.29
CA VAL A 51 7.40 13.36 -8.63
C VAL A 51 6.06 14.07 -8.43
N TYR A 52 5.77 14.44 -7.18
CA TYR A 52 4.62 15.27 -6.83
C TYR A 52 5.15 16.54 -6.16
N ASP A 53 5.04 17.68 -6.83
CA ASP A 53 5.59 18.95 -6.33
C ASP A 53 7.10 18.81 -5.99
N ASN A 54 7.50 19.05 -4.74
CA ASN A 54 8.87 18.89 -4.25
C ASN A 54 9.16 17.50 -3.64
N TYR A 55 8.27 16.53 -3.81
CA TYR A 55 8.41 15.17 -3.28
C TYR A 55 8.74 14.15 -4.37
N LEU A 56 9.64 13.21 -4.05
CA LEU A 56 9.86 11.99 -4.84
C LEU A 56 9.18 10.83 -4.10
N LEU A 57 8.08 10.32 -4.66
CA LEU A 57 7.38 9.17 -4.10
C LEU A 57 7.94 7.89 -4.73
N LEU A 58 8.40 6.97 -3.89
CA LEU A 58 8.94 5.66 -4.27
C LEU A 58 8.00 4.55 -3.84
N GLY A 59 7.89 3.50 -4.65
CA GLY A 59 7.12 2.32 -4.30
C GLY A 59 7.53 1.11 -5.12
N ARG A 60 6.90 -0.03 -4.82
CA ARG A 60 7.12 -1.30 -5.52
C ARG A 60 5.76 -1.92 -5.78
N VAL A 61 5.36 -1.99 -7.06
CA VAL A 61 4.08 -2.57 -7.46
C VAL A 61 4.22 -4.08 -7.49
N ASP A 62 3.19 -4.80 -7.03
CA ASP A 62 3.23 -6.25 -6.97
C ASP A 62 3.27 -6.85 -8.38
N ALA A 63 2.41 -6.35 -9.29
CA ALA A 63 2.49 -6.65 -10.71
C ALA A 63 1.86 -5.55 -11.57
N ILE A 64 2.31 -5.44 -12.82
CA ILE A 64 1.79 -4.48 -13.80
C ILE A 64 1.94 -5.01 -15.23
N ASN A 65 1.00 -4.65 -16.10
CA ASN A 65 1.14 -4.80 -17.54
C ASN A 65 0.65 -3.52 -18.26
N ASP A 66 0.38 -3.61 -19.56
CA ASP A 66 -0.11 -2.47 -20.34
C ASP A 66 -1.55 -2.08 -19.99
N GLU A 67 -2.32 -2.97 -19.38
CA GLU A 67 -3.74 -2.78 -19.10
C GLU A 67 -3.99 -2.29 -17.65
N GLU A 68 -3.33 -2.90 -16.67
CA GLU A 68 -3.65 -2.71 -15.26
C GLU A 68 -2.46 -2.82 -14.30
N VAL A 69 -2.67 -2.29 -13.09
CA VAL A 69 -1.84 -2.55 -11.91
C VAL A 69 -2.51 -3.58 -11.00
N VAL A 70 -1.76 -4.53 -10.46
CA VAL A 70 -2.29 -5.53 -9.52
C VAL A 70 -1.66 -5.34 -8.15
N GLU A 71 -2.48 -5.39 -7.10
CA GLU A 71 -2.06 -5.37 -5.69
C GLU A 71 -2.57 -6.65 -5.00
N ILE A 72 -1.68 -7.37 -4.31
CA ILE A 72 -1.96 -8.68 -3.72
C ILE A 72 -1.93 -8.55 -2.19
N LYS A 73 -3.03 -8.95 -1.55
CA LYS A 73 -3.16 -8.90 -0.08
C LYS A 73 -3.66 -10.21 0.48
N THR A 74 -3.08 -10.64 1.59
CA THR A 74 -3.62 -11.78 2.35
C THR A 74 -4.62 -11.32 3.40
N GLY A 75 -5.82 -11.89 3.39
CA GLY A 75 -6.87 -11.61 4.37
C GLY A 75 -8.28 -11.73 3.80
N LYS A 76 -9.28 -11.84 4.68
CA LYS A 76 -10.68 -12.08 4.28
C LYS A 76 -11.41 -10.86 3.71
N LYS A 77 -11.04 -9.65 4.14
CA LYS A 77 -11.78 -8.43 3.79
C LYS A 77 -10.82 -7.39 3.22
N PRO A 78 -11.16 -6.74 2.10
CA PRO A 78 -10.41 -5.59 1.62
C PRO A 78 -10.46 -4.47 2.68
N GLN A 79 -9.34 -3.79 2.86
CA GLN A 79 -9.26 -2.61 3.71
C GLN A 79 -9.12 -1.38 2.80
N LEU A 80 -9.72 -0.25 3.18
CA LEU A 80 -9.62 1.00 2.41
C LEU A 80 -8.18 1.37 2.05
N ILE A 81 -7.24 1.13 2.97
CA ILE A 81 -5.81 1.36 2.74
C ILE A 81 -5.25 0.59 1.53
N TYR A 82 -5.78 -0.59 1.21
CA TYR A 82 -5.33 -1.38 0.06
C TYR A 82 -5.82 -0.78 -1.26
N LEU A 83 -7.05 -0.26 -1.28
CA LEU A 83 -7.60 0.46 -2.42
C LEU A 83 -6.85 1.79 -2.65
N ILE A 84 -6.51 2.51 -1.56
CA ILE A 84 -5.67 3.71 -1.63
C ILE A 84 -4.29 3.37 -2.21
N GLN A 85 -3.65 2.29 -1.72
CA GLN A 85 -2.35 1.85 -2.23
C GLN A 85 -2.41 1.53 -3.73
N LEU A 86 -3.42 0.75 -4.16
CA LEU A 86 -3.64 0.40 -5.56
C LEU A 86 -3.85 1.66 -6.42
N GLY A 87 -4.73 2.58 -5.99
CA GLY A 87 -4.99 3.80 -6.77
C GLY A 87 -3.80 4.78 -6.81
N ILE A 88 -2.92 4.79 -5.79
CA ILE A 88 -1.61 5.48 -5.87
C ILE A 88 -0.76 4.87 -6.97
N TYR A 89 -0.66 3.53 -7.01
CA TYR A 89 0.16 2.85 -8.01
C TYR A 89 -0.39 2.99 -9.42
N MET A 90 -1.71 2.92 -9.60
CA MET A 90 -2.38 3.24 -10.86
C MET A 90 -1.97 4.62 -11.37
N ASN A 91 -1.98 5.64 -10.49
CA ASN A 91 -1.50 6.98 -10.86
C ASN A 91 0.00 6.99 -11.19
N MET A 92 0.85 6.38 -10.36
CA MET A 92 2.30 6.39 -10.55
C MET A 92 2.74 5.71 -11.86
N CYS A 93 1.92 4.80 -12.36
CA CYS A 93 2.17 4.00 -13.56
C CYS A 93 1.35 4.44 -14.78
N ASP A 94 0.55 5.49 -14.65
CA ASP A 94 -0.38 5.97 -15.68
C ASP A 94 -1.25 4.81 -16.23
N ARG A 95 -1.99 4.16 -15.32
CA ARG A 95 -2.96 3.10 -15.62
C ARG A 95 -4.33 3.46 -15.06
N ASP A 96 -5.35 3.30 -15.89
CA ASP A 96 -6.75 3.57 -15.50
C ASP A 96 -7.40 2.39 -14.79
N ARG A 97 -6.83 1.18 -14.93
CA ARG A 97 -7.35 -0.04 -14.29
C ARG A 97 -6.42 -0.57 -13.22
N GLY A 98 -7.03 -1.04 -12.15
CA GLY A 98 -6.34 -1.74 -11.08
C GLY A 98 -7.14 -2.93 -10.60
N ARG A 99 -6.43 -3.94 -10.11
CA ARG A 99 -7.02 -5.15 -9.54
C ARG A 99 -6.43 -5.46 -8.17
N LEU A 100 -7.29 -5.44 -7.16
CA LEU A 100 -6.96 -5.90 -5.82
C LEU A 100 -7.27 -7.39 -5.69
N VAL A 101 -6.24 -8.20 -5.49
CA VAL A 101 -6.34 -9.65 -5.26
C VAL A 101 -6.27 -9.93 -3.76
N MET A 102 -7.37 -10.41 -3.18
CA MET A 102 -7.48 -10.81 -1.79
C MET A 102 -7.38 -12.34 -1.66
N ILE A 103 -6.32 -12.83 -1.01
CA ILE A 103 -6.05 -14.26 -0.82
C ILE A 103 -6.30 -14.65 0.64
N ALA A 104 -7.23 -15.57 0.86
CA ALA A 104 -7.51 -16.16 2.18
C ALA A 104 -7.74 -17.67 2.03
N SER A 105 -8.90 -18.18 2.43
CA SER A 105 -9.36 -19.54 2.10
C SER A 105 -9.78 -19.68 0.62
N ASN A 106 -10.06 -18.55 -0.03
CA ASN A 106 -10.34 -18.42 -1.46
C ASN A 106 -9.62 -17.19 -2.01
N ILE A 107 -9.60 -17.05 -3.34
CA ILE A 107 -9.10 -15.86 -4.03
C ILE A 107 -10.32 -15.02 -4.45
N ASN A 108 -10.32 -13.75 -4.07
CA ASN A 108 -11.33 -12.78 -4.48
C ASN A 108 -10.64 -11.61 -5.17
N GLU A 109 -11.18 -11.13 -6.27
CA GLU A 109 -10.62 -10.04 -7.06
C GLU A 109 -11.60 -8.86 -7.08
N PHE A 110 -11.07 -7.65 -6.95
CA PHE A 110 -11.85 -6.41 -6.97
C PHE A 110 -11.22 -5.45 -7.95
N SER A 111 -12.00 -4.95 -8.90
CA SER A 111 -11.53 -3.94 -9.86
C SER A 111 -11.65 -2.53 -9.29
N LEU A 112 -10.68 -1.70 -9.63
CA LEU A 112 -10.68 -0.26 -9.42
C LEU A 112 -10.51 0.39 -10.80
N GLU A 113 -11.47 1.21 -11.19
CA GLU A 113 -11.54 1.78 -12.55
C GLU A 113 -10.99 3.21 -12.64
N GLU A 114 -10.51 3.77 -11.52
CA GLU A 114 -9.99 5.14 -11.47
C GLU A 114 -8.76 5.23 -10.55
N PRO A 115 -7.65 5.84 -11.02
CA PRO A 115 -6.49 6.14 -10.18
C PRO A 115 -6.82 7.24 -9.17
N LEU A 116 -6.01 7.33 -8.10
CA LEU A 116 -6.06 8.51 -7.25
C LEU A 116 -5.53 9.73 -8.02
N SER A 117 -6.11 10.91 -7.80
CA SER A 117 -5.60 12.14 -8.40
C SER A 117 -4.30 12.61 -7.74
N ASP A 118 -3.49 13.37 -8.49
CA ASP A 118 -2.25 13.97 -7.97
C ASP A 118 -2.51 14.80 -6.70
N GLN A 119 -3.63 15.55 -6.64
CA GLN A 119 -3.99 16.32 -5.44
C GLN A 119 -4.28 15.43 -4.24
N ALA A 120 -4.97 14.30 -4.43
CA ALA A 120 -5.24 13.35 -3.35
C ALA A 120 -3.94 12.70 -2.85
N ILE A 121 -3.03 12.33 -3.76
CA ILE A 121 -1.73 11.75 -3.42
C ILE A 121 -0.87 12.78 -2.67
N LEU A 122 -0.85 14.03 -3.12
CA LEU A 122 -0.15 15.12 -2.45
C LEU A 122 -0.69 15.37 -1.03
N ALA A 123 -2.00 15.28 -0.83
CA ALA A 123 -2.61 15.38 0.49
C ALA A 123 -2.17 14.23 1.42
N LEU A 124 -2.06 12.99 0.90
CA LEU A 124 -1.54 11.84 1.65
C LEU A 124 -0.05 11.98 2.00
N ILE A 125 0.75 12.52 1.08
CA ILE A 125 2.18 12.81 1.28
C ILE A 125 2.37 13.83 2.43
N LYS A 126 1.53 14.86 2.48
CA LYS A 126 1.58 15.93 3.48
C LYS A 126 0.94 15.56 4.82
N ASP A 127 0.21 14.45 4.90
CA ASP A 127 -0.39 13.97 6.15
C ASP A 127 0.67 13.31 7.05
N GLU A 128 1.08 14.01 8.10
CA GLU A 128 2.08 13.53 9.07
C GLU A 128 1.47 12.88 10.33
N ARG A 129 0.15 12.64 10.36
CA ARG A 129 -0.51 12.08 11.55
C ARG A 129 -0.03 10.66 11.87
N LYS A 130 0.05 10.36 13.18
CA LYS A 130 0.40 9.05 13.73
C LYS A 130 -0.58 8.67 14.86
N PRO A 131 -1.24 7.50 14.81
CA PRO A 131 -1.37 6.62 13.63
C PRO A 131 -2.15 7.30 12.51
N LYS A 132 -2.03 6.80 11.27
CA LYS A 132 -2.89 7.22 10.16
C LYS A 132 -4.28 6.60 10.29
N TRP A 133 -4.36 5.39 10.85
CA TRP A 133 -5.63 4.70 11.09
C TRP A 133 -5.74 4.19 12.54
N GLY A 134 -6.92 4.35 13.15
CA GLY A 134 -7.14 3.95 14.54
C GLY A 134 -6.96 2.45 14.84
N TRP A 135 -6.92 1.59 13.82
CA TRP A 135 -6.63 0.16 13.99
C TRP A 135 -5.13 -0.17 14.02
N GLU A 136 -4.25 0.74 13.59
CA GLU A 136 -2.81 0.46 13.45
C GLU A 136 -2.16 0.14 14.79
N CYS A 137 -2.40 0.98 15.81
CA CYS A 137 -1.84 0.77 17.15
C CYS A 137 -2.26 -0.58 17.76
N LYS A 138 -3.41 -1.15 17.35
CA LYS A 138 -3.86 -2.45 17.83
C LYS A 138 -3.05 -3.61 17.26
N LYS A 139 -2.46 -3.44 16.06
CA LYS A 139 -1.72 -4.48 15.32
C LYS A 139 -0.20 -4.29 15.35
N CYS A 140 0.28 -3.08 15.67
CA CYS A 140 1.71 -2.77 15.70
C CYS A 140 2.41 -3.45 16.88
N ARG A 141 3.55 -4.12 16.65
CA ARG A 141 4.33 -4.77 17.72
C ARG A 141 4.94 -3.80 18.71
N LYS A 142 5.25 -2.56 18.28
CA LYS A 142 5.77 -1.49 19.14
C LYS A 142 4.72 -0.85 20.04
N ARG A 143 3.48 -1.37 20.08
CA ARG A 143 2.38 -0.77 20.84
C ARG A 143 2.73 -0.48 22.30
N LEU A 144 3.49 -1.31 22.98
CA LEU A 144 3.76 -1.12 24.42
C LEU A 144 4.74 0.02 24.73
N SER A 145 5.56 0.42 23.76
CA SER A 145 6.62 1.43 23.94
C SER A 145 6.47 2.65 23.01
N CYS A 146 5.42 2.70 22.20
CA CYS A 146 5.21 3.76 21.22
C CYS A 146 4.58 5.01 21.88
N PRO A 147 5.13 6.21 21.71
CA PRO A 147 4.55 7.44 22.27
C PRO A 147 3.27 7.88 21.54
N TYR A 148 3.00 7.35 20.34
CA TYR A 148 1.86 7.69 19.49
C TYR A 148 0.70 6.69 19.61
N ILE A 149 0.63 5.90 20.69
CA ILE A 149 -0.53 5.03 20.92
C ILE A 149 -1.76 5.94 20.97
N SER A 150 -2.64 5.82 19.97
CA SER A 150 -3.97 6.36 20.10
C SER A 150 -4.55 5.74 21.37
N ALA A 151 -4.73 6.53 22.42
CA ALA A 151 -5.43 6.09 23.61
C ALA A 151 -6.85 5.72 23.16
N THR A 152 -7.05 4.46 22.75
CA THR A 152 -8.36 3.83 22.89
C THR A 152 -8.56 3.79 24.38
N ARG A 153 -9.11 4.88 24.93
CA ARG A 153 -9.59 4.98 26.30
C ARG A 153 -10.21 3.63 26.63
N LYS A 154 -9.77 3.04 27.74
CA LYS A 154 -10.60 2.14 28.52
C LYS A 154 -11.99 2.78 28.54
N ARG A 155 -12.95 2.20 27.82
CA ARG A 155 -14.34 2.41 28.18
C ARG A 155 -14.52 1.55 29.42
N SER A 156 -14.50 2.25 30.55
CA SER A 156 -15.25 1.98 31.78
C SER A 156 -16.22 0.81 31.69
#